data_AF-A0A9D2CL54-F1
#
_entry.id   AF-A0A9D2CL54-F1
#
_cell.length_a   1.000
_cell.length_b   1.000
_cell.length_c   1.000
_cell.angle_alpha   90.00
_cell.angle_beta   90.00
_cell.angle_gamma   90.00
#
_symmetry.space_group_name_H-M   'P 1'
#
loop_
_entity.id
_entity.type
_entity.pdbx_description
1 polymer ?
#
loop_
_entity_poly.entity_id
_entity_poly.type
_entity_poly.pdbx_seq_one_letter_code
_entity_poly.pdbx_strand_id
1 'polypeptide(L)'
;MIMRYVVVPIDDVRGLFTADELEHARKDNAGTRMIVHEGTLLSKRERLGLTTLPMDAATGLTEWTYPVYEHGSAELDALLQSDEWASMEERM
;
A
#
# COMPACT_ATOMS: atom_id res chain seq x y z
N MET A 1 -16.86 -3.67 5.16
CA MET A 1 -15.63 -3.98 4.40
C MET A 1 -14.47 -3.45 5.22
N ILE A 2 -13.49 -4.28 5.55
CA ILE A 2 -12.28 -3.84 6.23
C ILE A 2 -11.42 -3.16 5.17
N MET A 3 -11.15 -1.86 5.33
CA MET A 3 -10.29 -1.10 4.43
C MET A 3 -8.85 -1.26 4.90
N ARG A 4 -7.98 -1.80 4.04
CA ARG A 4 -6.58 -2.08 4.37
C ARG A 4 -5.65 -1.40 3.38
N TYR A 5 -4.51 -0.98 3.88
CA TYR A 5 -3.45 -0.33 3.14
C TYR A 5 -2.21 -1.21 3.19
N VAL A 6 -1.55 -1.37 2.05
CA VAL A 6 -0.34 -2.17 1.93
C VAL A 6 0.80 -1.24 1.56
N VAL A 7 1.91 -1.34 2.30
CA VAL A 7 3.13 -0.60 1.99
C VAL A 7 3.98 -1.44 1.05
N VAL A 8 3.99 -1.08 -0.21
CA VAL A 8 4.69 -1.83 -1.26
C VAL A 8 5.87 -1.03 -1.81
N PRO A 9 7.00 -1.69 -2.15
CA PRO A 9 8.07 -1.05 -2.89
C PRO A 9 7.54 -0.58 -4.25
N ILE A 10 7.92 0.64 -4.66
CA ILE A 10 7.53 1.17 -5.97
C ILE A 10 8.06 0.28 -7.09
N ASP A 11 9.26 -0.31 -6.90
CA ASP A 11 9.90 -1.18 -7.89
C ASP A 11 9.03 -2.41 -8.23
N ASP A 12 8.48 -3.08 -7.22
CA ASP A 12 7.57 -4.21 -7.37
C ASP A 12 6.26 -3.85 -8.09
N VAL A 13 5.75 -2.65 -7.83
CA VAL A 13 4.45 -2.23 -8.36
C VAL A 13 4.56 -1.40 -9.65
N ARG A 14 5.78 -1.13 -10.11
CA ARG A 14 6.05 -0.44 -11.38
C ARG A 14 5.51 -1.17 -12.60
N GLY A 15 5.36 -2.50 -12.51
CA GLY A 15 4.69 -3.31 -13.53
C GLY A 15 3.17 -3.40 -13.38
N LEU A 16 2.61 -2.99 -12.23
CA LEU A 16 1.18 -3.06 -11.91
C LEU A 16 0.48 -1.71 -12.14
N PHE A 17 1.16 -0.61 -11.83
CA PHE A 17 0.64 0.76 -11.91
C PHE A 17 1.27 1.53 -13.06
N THR A 18 0.52 2.48 -13.59
CA THR A 18 1.04 3.42 -14.60
C THR A 18 1.89 4.51 -13.95
N ALA A 19 2.76 5.16 -14.73
CA ALA A 19 3.61 6.25 -14.23
C ALA A 19 2.79 7.39 -13.59
N ASP A 20 1.63 7.71 -14.17
CA ASP A 20 0.70 8.71 -13.65
C ASP A 20 0.13 8.32 -12.27
N GLU A 21 -0.28 7.06 -12.09
CA GLU A 21 -0.77 6.57 -10.81
C GLU A 21 0.32 6.55 -9.74
N LEU A 22 1.55 6.20 -10.12
CA LEU A 22 2.71 6.24 -9.22
C LEU A 22 3.10 7.68 -8.86
N GLU A 23 2.84 8.65 -9.74
CA GLU A 23 3.08 10.06 -9.49
C GLU A 23 2.15 10.59 -8.40
N HIS A 24 0.85 10.28 -8.51
CA HIS A 24 -0.20 10.68 -7.58
C HIS A 24 -0.33 9.79 -6.33
N ALA A 25 0.38 8.67 -6.29
CA ALA A 25 0.40 7.79 -5.13
C ALA A 25 1.07 8.45 -3.91
N ARG A 26 0.58 8.11 -2.71
CA ARG A 26 1.26 8.49 -1.47
C ARG A 26 2.52 7.65 -1.33
N LYS A 27 3.67 8.31 -1.45
CA LYS A 27 5.01 7.73 -1.37
C LYS A 27 5.67 8.12 -0.06
N ASP A 28 6.67 7.35 0.34
CA ASP A 28 7.57 7.75 1.40
C ASP A 28 8.47 8.91 0.93
N ASN A 29 9.13 9.57 1.87
CA ASN A 29 10.04 10.68 1.59
C ASN A 29 11.23 10.29 0.71
N ALA A 30 11.65 9.02 0.72
CA ALA A 30 12.70 8.54 -0.17
C ALA A 30 12.17 8.15 -1.57
N GLY A 31 10.85 8.10 -1.78
CA GLY A 31 10.24 7.70 -3.04
C GLY A 31 10.57 6.24 -3.44
N THR A 32 10.76 5.37 -2.45
CA THR A 32 11.11 3.95 -2.64
C THR A 32 9.92 3.03 -2.41
N ARG A 33 8.96 3.44 -1.58
CA ARG A 33 7.79 2.71 -1.12
C ARG A 33 6.56 3.59 -1.29
N MET A 34 5.41 2.95 -1.47
CA MET A 34 4.12 3.63 -1.55
C MET A 34 3.06 2.91 -0.73
N ILE A 35 2.17 3.70 -0.16
CA ILE A 35 0.96 3.20 0.50
C ILE A 35 -0.14 3.14 -0.55
N VAL A 36 -0.74 1.96 -0.68
CA VAL A 36 -1.85 1.75 -1.60
C VAL A 36 -2.94 0.93 -0.95
N HIS A 37 -4.18 1.24 -1.32
CA HIS A 37 -5.33 0.48 -0.84
C HIS A 37 -5.26 -0.95 -1.39
N GLU A 38 -5.43 -1.93 -0.51
CA GLU A 38 -5.37 -3.35 -0.85
C GLU A 38 -6.31 -3.69 -2.01
N GLY A 39 -7.54 -3.19 -1.97
CA GLY A 39 -8.54 -3.46 -3.01
C GLY A 39 -8.06 -2.99 -4.40
N THR A 40 -7.37 -1.86 -4.47
CA THR A 40 -6.81 -1.35 -5.74
C THR A 40 -5.70 -2.27 -6.23
N LEU A 41 -4.80 -2.70 -5.33
CA LEU A 41 -3.74 -3.66 -5.63
C LEU A 41 -4.29 -4.98 -6.17
N LEU A 42 -5.30 -5.55 -5.51
CA LEU A 42 -5.97 -6.79 -5.93
C LEU A 42 -6.63 -6.63 -7.30
N SER A 43 -7.40 -5.57 -7.52
CA SER A 43 -8.03 -5.31 -8.82
C SER A 43 -7.01 -5.17 -9.95
N LYS A 44 -5.85 -4.54 -9.70
CA LYS A 44 -4.78 -4.42 -10.70
C LYS A 44 -4.17 -5.79 -11.02
N ARG A 45 -3.89 -6.60 -10.00
CA ARG A 45 -3.34 -7.96 -10.17
C ARG A 45 -4.31 -8.86 -10.95
N GLU A 46 -5.59 -8.83 -10.59
CA GLU A 46 -6.64 -9.58 -11.28
C GLU A 46 -6.73 -9.17 -12.76
N ARG A 47 -6.72 -7.86 -13.05
CA ARG A 47 -6.73 -7.35 -14.43
C ARG A 47 -5.53 -7.79 -15.26
N LEU A 48 -4.38 -8.02 -14.62
CA LEU A 48 -3.16 -8.50 -15.26
C LEU A 48 -3.09 -10.04 -15.34
N GLY A 49 -4.11 -10.75 -14.86
CA GLY A 49 -4.13 -12.21 -14.82
C GLY A 49 -3.10 -12.80 -13.84
N LEU A 50 -2.61 -12.00 -12.89
CA LEU A 50 -1.70 -12.48 -11.85
C LEU A 50 -2.48 -13.31 -10.85
N THR A 51 -1.91 -14.44 -10.45
CA THR A 51 -2.55 -15.40 -9.54
C THR A 51 -2.96 -14.71 -8.23
N THR A 52 -4.14 -15.07 -7.74
CA THR A 52 -4.66 -14.65 -6.45
C THR A 52 -3.69 -15.02 -5.35
N LEU A 53 -3.35 -14.04 -4.52
CA LEU A 53 -2.51 -14.25 -3.34
C LEU A 53 -3.20 -15.21 -2.36
N PRO A 54 -2.43 -15.97 -1.55
CA PRO A 54 -3.01 -16.79 -0.50
C PRO A 54 -3.91 -15.92 0.38
N MET A 55 -5.11 -16.42 0.66
CA MET A 55 -6.04 -15.81 1.60
C MET A 55 -6.05 -16.66 2.85
N ASP A 56 -5.89 -15.99 3.99
CA ASP A 56 -6.00 -16.62 5.30
C ASP A 56 -7.43 -17.16 5.48
N ALA A 57 -7.54 -18.46 5.72
CA ALA A 57 -8.83 -19.15 5.77
C ALA A 57 -9.66 -18.80 7.01
N ALA A 58 -9.03 -18.28 8.08
CA ALA A 58 -9.69 -17.93 9.32
C ALA A 58 -10.31 -16.53 9.27
N THR A 59 -9.65 -15.60 8.59
CA THR A 59 -10.03 -14.19 8.51
C THR A 59 -10.60 -13.80 7.14
N GLY A 60 -10.36 -14.61 6.11
CA GLY A 60 -10.73 -14.32 4.71
C GLY A 60 -9.89 -13.22 4.09
N LEU A 61 -8.76 -12.87 4.69
CA LEU A 61 -7.92 -11.75 4.32
C LEU A 61 -6.75 -12.19 3.45
N THR A 62 -6.40 -11.39 2.43
CA THR A 62 -5.19 -11.63 1.65
C THR A 62 -3.93 -11.51 2.52
N GLU A 63 -3.08 -12.53 2.44
CA GLU A 63 -1.75 -12.53 3.05
C GLU A 63 -0.77 -11.83 2.12
N TRP A 64 -0.37 -10.62 2.51
CA TRP A 64 0.69 -9.88 1.82
C TRP A 64 2.04 -10.20 2.45
N THR A 65 3.06 -10.29 1.62
CA THR A 65 4.47 -10.31 2.06
C THR A 65 4.95 -8.95 2.56
N TYR A 66 4.10 -7.94 2.43
CA TYR A 66 4.37 -6.54 2.73
C TYR A 66 3.62 -6.11 4.00
N PRO A 67 4.09 -5.07 4.70
CA PRO A 67 3.36 -4.50 5.83
C PRO A 67 1.95 -4.07 5.41
N VAL A 68 0.94 -4.56 6.14
CA VAL A 68 -0.47 -4.23 5.95
C VAL A 68 -0.98 -3.49 7.17
N TYR A 69 -1.71 -2.42 6.93
CA TYR A 69 -2.29 -1.56 7.95
C TYR A 69 -3.79 -1.44 7.74
N GLU A 70 -4.55 -1.48 8.83
CA GLU A 70 -5.99 -1.23 8.77
C GLU A 70 -6.26 0.28 8.75
N HIS A 71 -7.29 0.68 8.00
CA HIS A 71 -7.73 2.06 7.96
C HIS A 71 -8.16 2.53 9.35
N GLY A 72 -7.57 3.64 9.82
CA GLY A 72 -7.86 4.20 11.14
C GLY A 72 -7.25 3.41 12.29
N SER A 73 -6.29 2.51 12.03
CA SER A 73 -5.48 1.92 13.09
C SER A 73 -4.42 2.91 13.56
N ALA A 74 -4.10 2.86 14.85
CA ALA A 74 -3.03 3.67 15.43
C ALA A 74 -1.67 3.40 14.76
N GLU A 75 -1.47 2.20 14.22
CA GLU A 75 -0.27 1.84 13.46
C GLU A 75 -0.17 2.57 12.12
N LEU A 76 -1.30 2.75 11.42
CA LEU A 76 -1.34 3.53 10.18
C LEU A 76 -1.09 5.01 10.48
N ASP A 77 -1.77 5.57 11.48
CA ASP A 77 -1.56 6.97 11.89
C ASP A 77 -0.11 7.21 12.30
N ALA A 78 0.49 6.31 13.10
CA ALA A 78 1.90 6.40 13.48
C ALA A 78 2.84 6.32 12.26
N LEU A 79 2.54 5.45 11.29
CA LEU A 79 3.31 5.35 10.05
C LEU A 79 3.25 6.67 9.27
N LEU A 80 2.05 7.24 9.09
CA LEU A 80 1.84 8.49 8.36
C LEU A 80 2.48 9.70 9.05
N GLN A 81 2.58 9.67 10.38
CA GLN A 81 3.25 10.68 11.19
C GLN A 81 4.76 10.45 11.35
N SER A 82 5.28 9.29 10.92
CA SER A 82 6.69 8.98 11.02
C SER A 82 7.52 9.83 10.05
N ASP A 83 8.77 10.10 10.41
CA ASP A 83 9.75 10.81 9.57
C ASP A 83 9.90 10.25 8.15
N GLU A 84 9.58 8.96 7.96
CA GLU A 84 9.62 8.31 6.65
C GLU A 84 8.47 8.75 5.72
N TRP A 85 7.32 9.16 6.24
CA TRP A 85 6.09 9.43 5.48
C TRP A 85 5.47 10.81 5.72
N ALA A 86 5.87 11.48 6.79
CA ALA A 86 5.48 12.84 7.09
C ALA A 86 6.06 13.75 6.02
N SER A 87 5.20 14.45 5.28
CA SER A 87 5.66 15.43 4.29
C SER A 87 6.48 16.51 5.01
N MET A 88 7.58 16.95 4.39
CA MET A 88 8.52 17.92 4.98
C MET A 88 7.86 19.25 5.40
N GLU A 89 6.65 19.55 4.91
CA GLU A 89 5.81 20.69 5.29
C GLU A 89 5.16 20.59 6.68
N GLU A 90 5.01 19.40 7.26
CA GLU A 90 4.44 19.23 8.62
C GLU A 90 5.47 19.43 9.74
N ARG A 91 6.71 19.82 9.39
CA ARG A 91 7.81 20.10 10.34
C ARG A 91 8.06 21.59 10.62
N MET A 92 7.20 22.50 10.15
CA MET A 92 7.32 23.94 10.41
C MET A 92 6.46 24.40 11.59
#